data_AF-A0A9I9EDZ8-F1
#
_entry.id   AF-A0A9I9EDZ8-F1
#
_cell.length_a   1.000
_cell.length_b   1.000
_cell.length_c   1.000
_cell.angle_alpha   90.00
_cell.angle_beta   90.00
_cell.angle_gamma   90.00
#
_symmetry.space_group_name_H-M   'P 1'
#
loop_
_entity.id
_entity.type
_entity.pdbx_description
1 polymer ?
#
loop_
_entity_poly.entity_id
_entity_poly.type
_entity_poly.pdbx_seq_one_letter_code
_entity_poly.pdbx_strand_id
1 'polypeptide(L)'
;MYSYIDQKQWEEFVRSRLCPHFEDKRKLQQERRKKNKYNHRLSRKGYANIREELKNIPSEESELDRASMWKKARADKKRQCDNKDVQEVMNRIDEIFKTCADKKPSPNDVLTQALGTLESSGRVRGVGGFVTPSTYFHTAKRSKKRNEEIDKLSEKNEKLCLRVQELENIHISTQSTPTSAHGSCS
;
A
#
# COMPACT_ATOMS: atom_id res chain seq x y z
N MET A 1 3.23 44.69 -9.99
CA MET A 1 3.46 44.54 -8.53
C MET A 1 2.09 44.53 -7.88
N TYR A 2 1.75 43.52 -7.07
CA TYR A 2 0.41 43.42 -6.48
C TYR A 2 0.20 44.54 -5.46
N SER A 3 -0.73 45.46 -5.72
CA SER A 3 -0.97 46.67 -4.91
C SER A 3 -1.55 46.41 -3.53
N TYR A 4 -1.97 45.16 -3.25
CA TYR A 4 -2.65 44.74 -2.03
C TYR A 4 -1.75 43.94 -1.06
N ILE A 5 -0.50 43.66 -1.44
CA ILE A 5 0.47 43.00 -0.56
C ILE A 5 1.46 44.07 -0.12
N ASP A 6 1.41 44.41 1.16
CA ASP A 6 2.36 45.34 1.74
C ASP A 6 3.75 44.68 1.86
N GLN A 7 4.80 45.49 1.80
CA GLN A 7 6.18 45.04 1.93
C GLN A 7 6.41 44.26 3.23
N LYS A 8 5.78 44.69 4.32
CA LYS A 8 5.84 43.99 5.61
C LYS A 8 5.24 42.58 5.55
N GLN A 9 4.10 42.42 4.88
CA GLN A 9 3.44 41.11 4.70
C GLN A 9 4.31 40.18 3.87
N TRP A 10 4.99 40.72 2.85
CA TRP A 10 5.93 39.96 2.04
C TRP A 10 7.13 39.48 2.86
N GLU A 11 7.72 40.34 3.68
CA GLU A 11 8.84 40.00 4.56
C GLU A 11 8.46 38.95 5.61
N GLU A 12 7.26 39.06 6.21
CA GLU A 12 6.72 38.04 7.11
C GLU A 12 6.52 36.70 6.41
N PHE A 13 5.99 36.71 5.18
CA PHE A 13 5.85 35.49 4.38
C PHE A 13 7.22 34.86 4.10
N VAL A 14 8.21 35.64 3.64
CA VAL A 14 9.56 35.13 3.35
C VAL A 14 10.18 34.53 4.62
N ARG A 15 10.09 35.23 5.76
CA ARG A 15 10.57 34.73 7.06
C ARG A 15 9.88 33.41 7.44
N SER A 16 8.58 33.28 7.18
CA SER A 16 7.83 32.03 7.44
C SER A 16 8.29 30.86 6.55
N ARG A 17 8.72 31.13 5.31
CA ARG A 17 9.19 30.12 4.36
C ARG A 17 10.66 29.73 4.57
N LEU A 18 11.46 30.63 5.14
CA LEU A 18 12.88 30.40 5.45
C LEU A 18 13.12 29.86 6.86
N CYS A 19 12.07 29.72 7.69
CA CYS A 19 12.26 29.20 9.04
C CYS A 19 12.61 27.69 9.02
N PRO A 20 13.45 27.21 9.95
CA PRO A 20 13.85 25.80 10.02
C PRO A 20 12.67 24.83 10.06
N HIS A 21 11.64 25.17 10.84
CA HIS A 21 10.41 24.36 10.95
C HIS A 21 9.71 24.13 9.61
N PHE A 22 9.67 25.15 8.75
CA PHE A 22 9.07 25.01 7.42
C PHE A 22 9.93 24.12 6.52
N GLU A 23 11.26 24.25 6.61
CA GLU A 23 12.20 23.40 5.88
C GLU A 23 12.06 21.92 6.28
N ASP A 24 11.97 21.63 7.57
CA ASP A 24 11.78 20.27 8.08
C ASP A 24 10.46 19.67 7.59
N LYS A 25 9.37 20.44 7.65
CA LYS A 25 8.08 20.04 7.06
C LYS A 25 8.22 19.77 5.57
N ARG A 26 8.92 20.62 4.83
CA ARG A 26 9.15 20.44 3.38
C ARG A 26 9.89 19.15 3.10
N LYS A 27 11.01 18.91 3.79
CA LYS A 27 11.83 17.68 3.65
C LYS A 27 11.01 16.43 3.98
N LEU A 28 10.27 16.44 5.09
CA LEU A 28 9.40 15.34 5.48
C LEU A 28 8.36 15.00 4.40
N GLN A 29 7.73 16.02 3.79
CA GLN A 29 6.77 15.79 2.72
C GLN A 29 7.43 15.31 1.42
N GLN A 30 8.65 15.76 1.11
CA GLN A 30 9.42 15.24 -0.03
C GLN A 30 9.75 13.75 0.18
N GLU A 31 10.20 13.36 1.36
CA GLU A 31 10.47 11.95 1.68
C GLU A 31 9.20 11.09 1.59
N ARG A 32 8.06 11.59 2.07
CA ARG A 32 6.76 10.93 1.89
C ARG A 32 6.40 10.77 0.41
N ARG A 33 6.66 11.76 -0.43
CA ARG A 33 6.40 11.69 -1.89
C ARG A 33 7.33 10.72 -2.60
N LYS A 34 8.62 10.65 -2.22
CA LYS A 34 9.59 9.70 -2.79
C LYS A 34 9.18 8.24 -2.58
N LYS A 35 8.50 7.93 -1.46
CA LYS A 35 7.96 6.59 -1.19
C LYS A 35 6.83 6.16 -2.12
N ASN A 36 6.26 7.06 -2.94
CA ASN A 36 5.21 6.70 -3.89
C ASN A 36 5.78 6.03 -5.14
N LYS A 37 5.94 4.70 -5.06
CA LYS A 37 6.49 3.84 -6.13
C LYS A 37 5.63 3.82 -7.41
N TYR A 38 4.30 3.90 -7.25
CA TYR A 38 3.34 3.65 -8.34
C TYR A 38 2.54 4.90 -8.70
N ASN A 39 3.21 5.94 -9.20
CA ASN A 39 2.54 7.17 -9.64
C ASN A 39 1.51 6.91 -10.76
N HIS A 40 0.32 7.51 -10.65
CA HIS A 40 -0.69 7.45 -11.71
C HIS A 40 -0.52 8.61 -12.70
N ARG A 41 -1.00 8.44 -13.93
CA ARG A 41 -0.88 9.41 -15.04
C ARG A 41 -2.15 10.19 -15.34
N LEU A 42 -3.17 10.03 -14.52
CA LEU A 42 -4.50 10.58 -14.76
C LEU A 42 -4.64 12.09 -14.59
N SER A 43 -3.57 12.80 -14.24
CA SER A 43 -3.59 14.26 -14.03
C SER A 43 -4.81 14.66 -13.16
N ARG A 44 -5.55 15.70 -13.59
CA ARG A 44 -6.78 16.20 -12.94
C ARG A 44 -8.04 15.37 -13.24
N LYS A 45 -7.96 14.37 -14.12
CA LYS A 45 -9.10 13.58 -14.59
C LYS A 45 -9.61 12.60 -13.52
N GLY A 46 -8.70 11.98 -12.78
CA GLY A 46 -9.04 11.01 -11.75
C GLY A 46 -9.70 9.73 -12.28
N TYR A 47 -10.11 8.85 -11.36
CA TYR A 47 -10.71 7.56 -11.70
C TYR A 47 -12.19 7.65 -12.12
N ALA A 48 -12.94 8.63 -11.59
CA ALA A 48 -14.36 8.80 -11.88
C ALA A 48 -14.60 9.07 -13.37
N ASN A 49 -13.92 10.10 -13.92
CA ASN A 49 -14.10 10.49 -15.30
C ASN A 49 -13.60 9.43 -16.29
N ILE A 50 -12.56 8.66 -15.93
CA ILE A 50 -12.11 7.54 -16.77
C ILE A 50 -13.16 6.45 -16.81
N ARG A 51 -13.79 6.16 -15.68
CA ARG A 51 -14.85 5.15 -15.63
C ARG A 51 -16.02 5.56 -16.53
N GLU A 52 -16.37 6.84 -16.56
CA GLU A 52 -17.41 7.37 -17.46
C GLU A 52 -17.02 7.28 -18.93
N GLU A 53 -15.80 7.67 -19.30
CA GLU A 53 -15.34 7.53 -20.69
C GLU A 53 -15.38 6.08 -21.17
N LEU A 54 -15.00 5.14 -20.31
CA LEU A 54 -15.00 3.72 -20.63
C LEU A 54 -16.40 3.14 -20.77
N LYS A 55 -17.39 3.63 -20.00
CA LYS A 55 -18.80 3.27 -20.20
C LYS A 55 -19.32 3.70 -21.57
N ASN A 56 -18.79 4.79 -22.12
CA ASN A 56 -19.21 5.33 -23.40
C ASN A 56 -18.54 4.63 -24.60
N ILE A 57 -17.64 3.67 -24.37
CA ILE A 57 -16.98 2.89 -25.43
C ILE A 57 -17.69 1.53 -25.53
N PRO A 58 -18.49 1.26 -26.59
CA PRO A 58 -19.31 0.04 -26.72
C PRO A 58 -18.52 -1.28 -26.70
N SER A 59 -17.20 -1.22 -26.92
CA SER A 59 -16.32 -2.38 -26.99
C SER A 59 -15.71 -2.81 -25.65
N GLU A 60 -15.82 -2.00 -24.58
CA GLU A 60 -15.19 -2.26 -23.27
C GLU A 60 -16.22 -2.28 -22.12
N GLU A 61 -17.45 -2.72 -22.41
CA GLU A 61 -18.55 -2.85 -21.45
C GLU A 61 -18.33 -4.00 -20.44
N SER A 62 -17.20 -4.70 -20.51
CA SER A 62 -16.79 -5.65 -19.49
C SER A 62 -16.49 -4.88 -18.20
N GLU A 63 -17.43 -4.93 -17.26
CA GLU A 63 -17.29 -4.75 -15.82
C GLU A 63 -15.87 -4.31 -15.42
N LEU A 64 -15.67 -2.99 -15.32
CA LEU A 64 -14.36 -2.38 -15.15
C LEU A 64 -13.77 -2.78 -13.80
N ASP A 65 -13.10 -3.93 -13.79
CA ASP A 65 -12.44 -4.46 -12.64
C ASP A 65 -11.40 -3.44 -12.13
N ARG A 66 -11.22 -3.43 -10.81
CA ARG A 66 -10.31 -2.53 -10.13
C ARG A 66 -8.86 -2.71 -10.60
N ALA A 67 -8.43 -3.92 -10.93
CA ALA A 67 -7.10 -4.16 -11.49
C ALA A 67 -6.98 -3.52 -12.88
N SER A 68 -7.99 -3.70 -13.74
CA SER A 68 -8.06 -3.06 -15.05
C SER A 68 -8.01 -1.53 -14.96
N MET A 69 -8.76 -0.94 -14.03
CA MET A 69 -8.70 0.50 -13.75
C MET A 69 -7.32 0.94 -13.25
N TRP A 70 -6.69 0.15 -12.38
CA TRP A 70 -5.34 0.43 -11.90
C TRP A 70 -4.29 0.42 -13.02
N LYS A 71 -4.40 -0.52 -13.98
CA LYS A 71 -3.56 -0.59 -15.18
C LYS A 71 -3.78 0.63 -16.06
N LYS A 72 -5.02 0.92 -16.45
CA LYS A 72 -5.38 2.11 -17.26
C LYS A 72 -4.90 3.41 -16.64
N ALA A 73 -4.91 3.50 -15.30
CA ALA A 73 -4.45 4.69 -14.59
C ALA A 73 -2.97 5.01 -14.74
N ARG A 74 -2.16 4.03 -15.14
CA ARG A 74 -0.69 4.12 -15.18
C ARG A 74 -0.10 3.88 -16.55
N ALA A 75 -0.90 3.33 -17.46
CA ALA A 75 -0.53 3.16 -18.84
C ALA A 75 -0.72 4.45 -19.63
N ASP A 76 0.04 4.61 -20.71
CA ASP A 76 -0.15 5.66 -21.70
C ASP A 76 -1.27 5.30 -22.70
N LYS A 77 -1.46 6.14 -23.73
CA LYS A 77 -2.43 5.89 -24.80
C LYS A 77 -2.14 4.60 -25.59
N LYS A 78 -0.89 4.12 -25.58
CA LYS A 78 -0.42 2.88 -26.22
C LYS A 78 -0.39 1.68 -25.25
N ARG A 79 -0.96 1.84 -24.04
CA ARG A 79 -0.96 0.86 -22.95
C ARG A 79 0.45 0.52 -22.38
N GLN A 80 1.44 1.38 -22.58
CA GLN A 80 2.81 1.23 -22.08
C GLN A 80 3.06 2.07 -20.83
N CYS A 81 4.02 1.66 -20.00
CA CYS A 81 4.47 2.43 -18.84
C CYS A 81 5.99 2.50 -18.79
N ASP A 82 6.54 3.71 -18.64
CA ASP A 82 8.00 3.90 -18.52
C ASP A 82 8.58 3.36 -17.20
N ASN A 83 7.71 3.15 -16.19
CA ASN A 83 8.12 2.68 -14.87
C ASN A 83 8.16 1.15 -14.84
N LYS A 84 9.38 0.59 -14.72
CA LYS A 84 9.63 -0.86 -14.66
C LYS A 84 8.84 -1.56 -13.54
N ASP A 85 8.72 -0.94 -12.37
CA ASP A 85 8.00 -1.52 -11.24
C ASP A 85 6.49 -1.60 -11.50
N VAL A 86 5.95 -0.59 -12.17
CA VAL A 86 4.54 -0.62 -12.57
C VAL A 86 4.32 -1.71 -13.62
N GLN A 87 5.25 -1.84 -14.57
CA GLN A 87 5.18 -2.85 -15.61
C GLN A 87 5.20 -4.27 -15.02
N GLU A 88 6.04 -4.52 -14.02
CA GLU A 88 6.08 -5.80 -13.31
C GLU A 88 4.72 -6.13 -12.68
N VAL A 89 4.09 -5.18 -12.00
CA VAL A 89 2.75 -5.37 -11.42
C VAL A 89 1.71 -5.61 -12.51
N MET A 90 1.78 -4.90 -13.65
CA MET A 90 0.87 -5.14 -14.79
C MET A 90 0.99 -6.57 -15.32
N ASN A 91 2.21 -7.09 -15.43
CA ASN A 91 2.46 -8.45 -15.89
C ASN A 91 1.91 -9.48 -14.90
N ARG A 92 2.13 -9.28 -13.59
CA ARG A 92 1.57 -10.13 -12.53
C ARG A 92 0.04 -10.14 -12.54
N ILE A 93 -0.59 -8.99 -12.78
CA ILE A 93 -2.05 -8.89 -12.94
C ILE A 93 -2.51 -9.78 -14.11
N ASP A 94 -1.84 -9.70 -15.26
CA ASP A 94 -2.21 -10.49 -16.44
C ASP A 94 -1.98 -11.99 -16.22
N GLU A 95 -0.95 -12.36 -15.46
CA GLU A 95 -0.69 -13.74 -15.06
C GLU A 95 -1.80 -14.27 -14.15
N ILE A 96 -2.17 -13.54 -13.09
CA ILE A 96 -3.24 -13.94 -12.17
C ILE A 96 -4.59 -14.03 -12.90
N PHE A 97 -4.87 -13.13 -13.85
CA PHE A 97 -6.08 -13.22 -14.67
C PHE A 97 -6.15 -14.47 -15.54
N LYS A 98 -5.01 -15.05 -15.93
CA LYS A 98 -4.98 -16.33 -16.67
C LYS A 98 -5.29 -17.51 -15.76
N THR A 99 -4.88 -17.45 -14.48
CA THR A 99 -5.00 -18.57 -13.54
C THR A 99 -6.32 -18.56 -12.75
N CYS A 100 -6.91 -17.40 -12.49
CA CYS A 100 -8.13 -17.27 -11.70
C CYS A 100 -9.35 -16.92 -12.57
N ALA A 101 -10.40 -17.75 -12.48
CA ALA A 101 -11.68 -17.52 -13.18
C ALA A 101 -12.63 -16.57 -12.43
N ASP A 102 -12.50 -16.48 -11.09
CA ASP A 102 -13.41 -15.69 -10.25
C ASP A 102 -13.04 -14.21 -10.23
N LYS A 103 -13.95 -13.39 -10.74
CA LYS A 103 -13.81 -11.91 -10.83
C LYS A 103 -14.49 -11.16 -9.69
N LYS A 104 -15.00 -11.86 -8.67
CA LYS A 104 -15.74 -11.21 -7.59
C LYS A 104 -14.82 -10.28 -6.77
N PRO A 105 -15.25 -9.03 -6.48
CA PRO A 105 -14.50 -8.12 -5.64
C PRO A 105 -14.26 -8.76 -4.25
N SER A 106 -13.00 -8.99 -3.92
CA SER A 106 -12.56 -9.58 -2.65
C SER A 106 -11.39 -8.78 -2.08
N PRO A 107 -11.22 -8.69 -0.75
CA PRO A 107 -10.05 -8.06 -0.16
C PRO A 107 -8.71 -8.65 -0.63
N ASN A 108 -8.71 -9.90 -1.11
CA ASN A 108 -7.56 -10.58 -1.73
C ASN A 108 -7.73 -10.73 -3.24
N ASP A 109 -8.33 -9.74 -3.90
CA ASP A 109 -8.49 -9.70 -5.36
C ASP A 109 -7.15 -9.67 -6.13
N VAL A 110 -7.25 -9.77 -7.45
CA VAL A 110 -6.13 -9.77 -8.41
C VAL A 110 -5.15 -8.62 -8.15
N LEU A 111 -5.67 -7.42 -7.91
CA LEU A 111 -4.83 -6.25 -7.67
C LEU A 111 -4.07 -6.33 -6.35
N THR A 112 -4.71 -6.83 -5.29
CA THR A 112 -4.08 -6.99 -3.97
C THR A 112 -2.97 -8.04 -4.03
N GLN A 113 -3.22 -9.16 -4.70
CA GLN A 113 -2.23 -10.22 -4.90
C GLN A 113 -1.03 -9.71 -5.72
N ALA A 114 -1.27 -9.04 -6.85
CA ALA A 114 -0.20 -8.53 -7.70
C ALA A 114 0.68 -7.48 -6.99
N LEU A 115 0.07 -6.63 -6.16
CA LEU A 115 0.79 -5.62 -5.37
C LEU A 115 1.47 -6.18 -4.12
N GLY A 116 1.12 -7.39 -3.68
CA GLY A 116 1.65 -8.04 -2.47
C GLY A 116 1.40 -7.26 -1.18
N THR A 117 0.47 -6.31 -1.19
CA THR A 117 0.20 -5.43 -0.03
C THR A 117 -1.30 -5.35 0.19
N LEU A 118 -1.71 -5.49 1.45
CA LEU A 118 -3.11 -5.40 1.83
C LEU A 118 -3.67 -3.99 1.57
N GLU A 119 -4.96 -3.93 1.28
CA GLU A 119 -5.67 -2.67 1.09
C GLU A 119 -5.75 -1.86 2.39
N SER A 120 -5.51 -0.55 2.31
CA SER A 120 -5.59 0.35 3.46
C SER A 120 -7.04 0.58 3.90
N SER A 121 -7.29 0.66 5.21
CA SER A 121 -8.63 0.77 5.80
C SER A 121 -9.46 1.98 5.32
N GLY A 122 -8.81 3.06 4.89
CA GLY A 122 -9.48 4.31 4.51
C GLY A 122 -9.85 4.45 3.03
N ARG A 123 -9.18 3.75 2.11
CA ARG A 123 -9.37 3.98 0.68
C ARG A 123 -9.00 2.75 -0.14
N VAL A 124 -9.79 2.49 -1.18
CA VAL A 124 -9.53 1.43 -2.16
C VAL A 124 -8.76 1.98 -3.37
N ARG A 125 -7.61 1.37 -3.71
CA ARG A 125 -6.82 1.65 -4.92
C ARG A 125 -7.65 1.32 -6.16
N GLY A 126 -7.52 2.09 -7.23
CA GLY A 126 -8.14 1.76 -8.52
C GLY A 126 -9.60 2.13 -8.70
N VAL A 127 -10.32 2.52 -7.63
CA VAL A 127 -11.77 2.80 -7.69
C VAL A 127 -12.11 4.29 -7.61
N GLY A 128 -11.22 5.11 -7.04
CA GLY A 128 -11.40 6.56 -6.92
C GLY A 128 -11.33 7.07 -5.48
N GLY A 129 -11.71 8.33 -5.28
CA GLY A 129 -11.88 8.92 -3.96
C GLY A 129 -13.16 8.41 -3.29
N PHE A 130 -13.23 8.50 -1.96
CA PHE A 130 -14.44 8.25 -1.15
C PHE A 130 -14.96 6.81 -1.10
N VAL A 131 -14.30 5.86 -1.76
CA VAL A 131 -14.65 4.43 -1.68
C VAL A 131 -13.79 3.74 -0.62
N THR A 132 -14.45 3.18 0.40
CA THR A 132 -13.80 2.42 1.48
C THR A 132 -13.79 0.91 1.16
N PRO A 133 -12.84 0.15 1.72
CA PRO A 133 -12.83 -1.31 1.58
C PRO A 133 -14.15 -1.96 2.04
N SER A 134 -14.77 -1.45 3.11
CA SER A 134 -16.07 -1.96 3.59
C SER A 134 -17.19 -1.81 2.57
N THR A 135 -17.24 -0.68 1.89
CA THR A 135 -18.27 -0.40 0.88
C THR A 135 -18.04 -1.16 -0.41
N TYR A 136 -16.77 -1.34 -0.81
CA TYR A 136 -16.42 -1.96 -2.09
C TYR A 136 -16.42 -3.48 -2.05
N PHE A 137 -15.81 -4.07 -1.02
CA PHE A 137 -15.74 -5.53 -0.86
C PHE A 137 -16.92 -6.11 -0.08
N HIS A 138 -17.92 -5.27 0.24
CA HIS A 138 -19.07 -5.63 1.07
C HIS A 138 -18.67 -6.32 2.39
N THR A 139 -17.54 -5.92 2.96
CA THR A 139 -17.06 -6.48 4.22
C THR A 139 -17.77 -5.82 5.40
N ALA A 140 -18.20 -6.62 6.37
CA ALA A 140 -18.83 -6.11 7.57
C ALA A 140 -17.91 -5.11 8.29
N LYS A 141 -18.46 -3.94 8.66
CA LYS A 141 -17.71 -2.96 9.46
C LYS A 141 -17.29 -3.61 10.78
N ARG A 142 -15.99 -3.67 11.04
CA ARG A 142 -15.49 -4.13 12.34
C ARG A 142 -15.80 -3.06 13.40
N SER A 143 -16.40 -3.47 14.51
CA SER A 143 -16.66 -2.57 15.63
C SER A 143 -15.35 -2.18 16.32
N LYS A 144 -15.31 -0.98 16.91
CA LYS A 144 -14.13 -0.46 17.61
C LYS A 144 -13.60 -1.44 18.67
N LYS A 145 -14.52 -2.00 19.47
CA LYS A 145 -14.21 -3.01 20.50
C LYS A 145 -13.51 -4.25 19.93
N ARG A 146 -13.96 -4.74 18.76
CA ARG A 146 -13.37 -5.91 18.10
C ARG A 146 -11.97 -5.61 17.54
N ASN A 147 -11.71 -4.39 17.08
CA ASN A 147 -10.38 -3.98 16.62
C ASN A 147 -9.39 -3.88 17.78
N GLU A 148 -9.78 -3.25 18.89
CA GLU A 148 -8.96 -3.17 20.10
C GLU A 148 -8.56 -4.56 20.64
N GLU A 149 -9.46 -5.53 20.51
CA GLU A 149 -9.20 -6.91 20.92
C GLU A 149 -8.22 -7.63 19.98
N ILE A 150 -8.31 -7.39 18.68
CA ILE A 150 -7.37 -7.91 17.68
C ILE A 150 -5.96 -7.32 17.89
N ASP A 151 -5.86 -6.00 18.12
CA ASP A 151 -4.56 -5.35 18.34
C ASP A 151 -3.87 -5.90 19.59
N LYS A 152 -4.63 -6.11 20.67
CA LYS A 152 -4.14 -6.78 21.89
C LYS A 152 -3.69 -8.22 21.62
N LEU A 153 -4.40 -8.96 20.78
CA LEU A 153 -4.03 -10.32 20.39
C LEU A 153 -2.76 -10.34 19.54
N SER A 154 -2.59 -9.41 18.60
CA SER A 154 -1.36 -9.33 17.79
C SER A 154 -0.14 -9.01 18.65
N GLU A 155 -0.28 -8.10 19.62
CA GLU A 155 0.80 -7.75 20.54
C GLU A 155 1.18 -8.93 21.44
N LYS A 156 0.19 -9.73 21.88
CA LYS A 156 0.45 -10.98 22.60
C LYS A 156 1.16 -12.01 21.72
N ASN A 157 0.75 -12.16 20.46
CA ASN A 157 1.39 -13.09 19.53
C ASN A 157 2.84 -12.71 19.23
N GLU A 158 3.14 -11.43 19.08
CA GLU A 158 4.52 -10.95 18.89
C GLU A 158 5.40 -11.29 20.10
N LYS A 159 4.89 -11.11 21.32
CA LYS A 159 5.59 -11.53 22.55
C LYS A 159 5.81 -13.04 22.62
N LEU A 160 4.80 -13.83 22.22
CA LEU A 160 4.93 -15.28 22.16
C LEU A 160 5.99 -15.71 21.16
N CYS A 161 6.05 -15.10 19.97
CA CYS A 161 7.09 -15.38 18.98
C CYS A 161 8.49 -15.11 19.53
N LEU A 162 8.70 -13.98 20.22
CA LEU A 162 9.98 -13.68 20.86
C LEU A 162 10.36 -14.73 21.92
N ARG A 163 9.39 -15.17 22.72
CA ARG A 163 9.64 -16.19 23.74
C ARG A 163 9.98 -17.55 23.14
N VAL A 164 9.33 -17.93 22.04
CA VAL A 164 9.65 -19.16 21.30
C VAL A 164 11.08 -19.09 20.77
N GLN A 165 11.48 -17.98 20.14
CA GLN A 165 12.83 -17.79 19.63
C GLN A 165 13.90 -17.85 20.73
N GLU A 166 13.61 -17.29 21.91
CA GLU A 166 14.50 -17.37 23.07
C GLU A 166 14.68 -18.82 23.55
N LEU A 167 13.60 -19.60 23.61
CA LEU A 167 13.65 -21.02 23.99
C LEU A 167 14.41 -21.86 22.96
N GLU A 168 14.24 -21.59 21.66
CA GLU A 168 15.00 -22.24 20.59
C GLU A 168 16.50 -21.98 20.74
N ASN A 169 16.89 -20.74 21.02
CA ASN A 169 18.30 -20.37 21.25
C ASN A 169 18.89 -21.11 22.45
N ILE A 170 18.14 -21.21 23.56
CA ILE A 170 18.58 -21.96 24.75
C ILE A 170 18.75 -23.43 24.41
N HIS A 171 17.81 -24.03 23.67
CA HIS A 171 17.86 -25.44 23.29
C HIS A 171 19.05 -25.77 22.39
N ILE A 172 19.37 -24.91 21.42
CA ILE A 172 20.56 -25.06 20.57
C ILE A 172 21.84 -25.01 21.42
N SER A 173 21.89 -24.10 22.40
CA SER A 173 23.04 -23.96 23.29
C SER A 173 23.24 -25.16 24.22
N THR A 174 22.16 -25.82 24.66
CA THR A 174 22.24 -26.99 25.57
C THR A 174 22.52 -28.30 24.83
N GLN A 175 22.14 -28.43 23.56
CA GLN A 175 22.51 -29.60 22.75
C GLN A 175 23.96 -29.57 22.22
N SER A 176 24.61 -28.41 22.22
CA SER A 176 25.97 -28.24 21.70
C SER A 176 27.08 -28.55 22.71
N THR A 177 26.77 -28.96 23.94
CA THR A 177 27.77 -29.46 24.91
C THR A 177 28.10 -30.93 24.63
N PRO A 178 29.35 -31.28 24.27
CA PRO A 178 29.71 -32.65 23.99
C PRO A 178 29.74 -33.45 25.29
N THR A 179 28.93 -34.51 25.37
CA THR A 179 29.01 -35.53 26.43
C THR A 179 30.37 -36.21 26.34
N SER A 180 31.31 -35.78 27.18
CA SER A 180 32.60 -36.45 27.39
C SER A 180 32.33 -37.84 27.96
N ALA A 181 32.38 -38.84 27.08
CA ALA A 181 32.54 -40.22 27.48
C ALA A 181 34.04 -40.53 27.62
N HIS A 182 34.32 -41.38 28.61
CA HIS A 182 35.54 -42.17 28.86
C HIS A 182 36.41 -41.74 30.04
N GLY A 183 36.36 -42.61 31.04
CA GLY A 183 37.32 -42.72 32.14
C GLY A 183 37.15 -44.07 32.85
N SER A 184 37.19 -45.19 32.11
CA SER A 184 37.51 -46.49 32.72
C SER A 184 38.99 -46.48 33.06
N CYS A 185 39.32 -46.60 34.34
CA CYS A 185 40.66 -46.99 34.79
C CYS A 185 40.56 -48.33 35.52
N SER A 186 41.53 -49.19 35.19
CA SER A 186 41.82 -50.47 35.84
C SER A 186 42.32 -50.31 37.26
#